data_AF-K3YJL0-F1
#
_entry.id   AF-K3YJL0-F1
#
_cell.length_a   1.000
_cell.length_b   1.000
_cell.length_c   1.000
_cell.angle_alpha   90.00
_cell.angle_beta   90.00
_cell.angle_gamma   90.00
#
_symmetry.space_group_name_H-M   'P 1'
#
loop_
_entity.id
_entity.type
_entity.pdbx_description
1 polymer ?
#
loop_
_entity_poly.entity_id
_entity_poly.type
_entity_poly.pdbx_seq_one_letter_code
_entity_poly.pdbx_strand_id
1 'polypeptide(L)'
;MKKKEKEYIKLQEKLNQVLMEKKKESSRSGMEIMNLLQKEGRQRGTWNGKKNDNDYYKMIVDAYEVKKQELMQENADLRALLRSMQMDMREFLNAPNGSSQPTVAANGRKEAGSPQSPLGGKTDVFDLPFHMARDQIEESLRTKMASIKARMTQLQDAQKGAEVTSEATERELELEAQLVEARSIIQEQASIMSKHFTKSDKPSGRRHSSLDSEREASAEV
;
A
#
# COMPACT_ATOMS: atom_id res chain seq x y z
N MET A 1 87.43 88.63 -29.11
CA MET A 1 87.58 87.63 -28.03
C MET A 1 86.46 87.71 -27.00
N LYS A 2 86.28 88.83 -26.27
CA LYS A 2 85.26 88.95 -25.21
C LYS A 2 83.79 88.68 -25.61
N LYS A 3 83.39 88.96 -26.87
CA LYS A 3 82.03 88.63 -27.36
C LYS A 3 81.81 87.12 -27.51
N LYS A 4 82.77 86.41 -28.11
CA LYS A 4 82.73 84.95 -28.27
C LYS A 4 82.72 84.22 -26.93
N GLU A 5 83.45 84.74 -25.96
CA GLU A 5 83.49 84.18 -24.60
C GLU A 5 82.16 84.35 -23.85
N LYS A 6 81.50 85.51 -23.99
CA LYS A 6 80.14 85.71 -23.46
C LYS A 6 79.11 84.81 -24.16
N GLU A 7 79.23 84.62 -25.47
CA GLU A 7 78.37 83.70 -26.22
C GLU A 7 78.61 82.25 -25.80
N TYR A 8 79.86 81.85 -25.58
CA TYR A 8 80.22 80.53 -25.09
C TYR A 8 79.61 80.24 -23.71
N ILE A 9 79.71 81.18 -22.77
CA ILE A 9 79.08 81.05 -21.43
C ILE A 9 77.56 80.91 -21.57
N LYS A 10 76.91 81.75 -22.38
CA LYS A 10 75.46 81.65 -22.64
C LYS A 10 75.06 80.31 -23.29
N LEU A 11 75.89 79.79 -24.20
CA LEU A 11 75.64 78.49 -24.83
C LEU A 11 75.81 77.35 -23.83
N GLN A 12 76.81 77.44 -22.96
CA GLN A 12 77.09 76.47 -21.90
C GLN A 12 75.96 76.46 -20.85
N GLU A 13 75.46 77.63 -20.46
CA GLU A 13 74.28 77.76 -19.58
C GLU A 13 73.03 77.14 -20.23
N LYS A 14 72.77 77.42 -21.51
CA LYS A 14 71.66 76.81 -22.26
C LYS A 14 71.79 75.30 -22.35
N LEU A 15 72.99 74.78 -22.61
CA LEU A 15 73.24 73.34 -22.66
C LEU A 15 72.95 72.68 -21.32
N ASN A 16 73.44 73.28 -20.22
CA ASN A 16 73.18 72.78 -18.88
C ASN A 16 71.68 72.79 -18.55
N GLN A 17 70.95 73.84 -18.97
CA GLN A 17 69.51 73.90 -18.79
C GLN A 17 68.78 72.78 -19.55
N VAL A 18 69.12 72.55 -20.82
CA VAL A 18 68.53 71.46 -21.63
C VAL A 18 68.85 70.09 -21.03
N LEU A 19 70.06 69.88 -20.50
CA LEU A 19 70.43 68.62 -19.84
C LEU A 19 69.62 68.40 -18.55
N MET A 20 69.41 69.44 -17.76
CA MET A 20 68.60 69.37 -16.54
C MET A 20 67.13 69.13 -16.84
N GLU A 21 66.58 69.80 -17.87
CA GLU A 21 65.22 69.58 -18.35
C GLU A 21 65.04 68.14 -18.87
N LYS A 22 65.98 67.63 -19.67
CA LYS A 22 65.95 66.24 -20.15
C LYS A 22 66.03 65.21 -19.02
N LYS A 23 66.84 65.47 -17.99
CA LYS A 23 66.93 64.62 -16.80
C LYS A 23 65.64 64.63 -15.99
N LYS A 24 65.02 65.82 -15.83
CA LYS A 24 63.74 65.98 -15.13
C LYS A 24 62.60 65.30 -15.88
N GLU A 25 62.54 65.46 -17.20
CA GLU A 25 61.52 64.86 -18.06
C GLU A 25 61.63 63.33 -18.08
N SER A 26 62.84 62.80 -18.24
CA SER A 26 63.08 61.34 -18.17
C SER A 26 62.71 60.76 -16.80
N SER A 27 63.08 61.44 -15.71
CA SER A 27 62.71 61.02 -14.37
C SER A 27 61.20 61.12 -14.12
N ARG A 28 60.53 62.15 -14.65
CA ARG A 28 59.09 62.37 -14.49
C ARG A 28 58.30 61.33 -15.28
N SER A 29 58.69 61.04 -16.52
CA SER A 29 58.10 60.00 -17.34
C SER A 29 58.29 58.61 -16.72
N GLY A 30 59.48 58.29 -16.19
CA GLY A 30 59.71 57.04 -15.45
C GLY A 30 58.86 56.93 -14.18
N MET A 31 58.68 58.03 -13.44
CA MET A 31 57.81 58.07 -12.26
C MET A 31 56.33 57.95 -12.62
N GLU A 32 55.90 58.52 -13.74
CA GLU A 32 54.54 58.40 -14.26
C GLU A 32 54.25 56.95 -14.66
N ILE A 33 55.19 56.28 -15.34
CA ILE A 33 55.10 54.85 -15.66
C ILE A 33 55.02 54.02 -14.38
N MET A 34 55.88 54.27 -13.38
CA MET A 34 55.82 53.56 -12.10
C MET A 34 54.51 53.83 -11.34
N ASN A 35 54.01 55.06 -11.36
CA ASN A 35 52.75 55.41 -10.73
C ASN A 35 51.55 54.80 -11.46
N LEU A 36 51.57 54.69 -12.78
CA LEU A 36 50.54 53.98 -13.54
C LEU A 36 50.55 52.48 -13.20
N LEU A 37 51.74 51.88 -13.10
CA LEU A 37 51.90 50.49 -12.66
C LEU A 37 51.46 50.25 -11.21
N GLN A 38 51.55 51.25 -10.32
CA GLN A 38 51.18 51.14 -8.90
C GLN A 38 49.75 51.59 -8.59
N LYS A 39 49.21 52.58 -9.30
CA LYS A 39 47.85 53.11 -9.12
C LYS A 39 46.80 52.29 -9.85
N GLU A 40 47.19 51.40 -10.75
CA GLU A 40 46.32 50.34 -11.27
C GLU A 40 46.09 49.27 -10.19
N GLY A 41 45.44 49.69 -9.10
CA GLY A 41 44.91 48.86 -8.02
C GLY A 41 43.75 47.96 -8.46
N ARG A 42 43.68 47.59 -9.73
CA ARG A 42 42.99 46.38 -10.17
C ARG A 42 44.06 45.37 -10.48
N GLN A 43 44.28 44.49 -9.51
CA GLN A 43 44.67 43.09 -9.68
C GLN A 43 45.06 42.79 -11.13
N ARG A 44 46.34 42.98 -11.46
CA ARG A 44 46.94 42.28 -12.58
C ARG A 44 46.54 40.82 -12.37
N GLY A 45 45.71 40.27 -13.23
CA GLY A 45 45.13 38.93 -13.07
C GLY A 45 46.25 37.90 -12.99
N THR A 46 46.77 37.67 -11.79
CA THR A 46 47.44 36.43 -11.46
C THR A 46 46.35 35.39 -11.63
N TRP A 47 46.45 34.56 -12.68
CA TRP A 47 45.65 33.35 -12.79
C TRP A 47 46.00 32.45 -11.62
N ASN A 48 45.39 32.72 -10.47
CA ASN A 48 45.53 31.95 -9.24
C ASN A 48 44.28 31.06 -9.17
N GLY A 49 44.21 30.04 -10.05
CA GLY A 49 43.10 29.09 -10.10
C GLY A 49 42.79 28.45 -8.73
N LYS A 50 43.82 28.32 -7.88
CA LYS A 50 43.70 27.76 -6.51
C LYS A 50 42.72 28.46 -5.57
N LYS A 51 42.38 29.74 -5.78
CA LYS A 51 41.48 30.47 -4.85
C LYS A 51 40.00 30.38 -5.23
N ASN A 52 39.70 30.08 -6.50
CA ASN A 52 38.32 30.09 -7.02
C ASN A 52 37.75 28.67 -7.18
N ASP A 53 38.60 27.63 -7.23
CA ASP A 53 38.17 26.24 -7.32
C ASP A 53 37.21 25.86 -6.18
N ASN A 54 37.48 26.34 -4.96
CA ASN A 54 36.61 26.13 -3.81
C ASN A 54 35.21 26.73 -4.01
N ASP A 55 35.13 27.92 -4.63
CA ASP A 55 33.85 28.57 -4.92
C ASP A 55 33.10 27.84 -6.04
N TYR A 56 33.81 27.28 -7.03
CA TYR A 56 33.21 26.43 -8.05
C TYR A 56 32.66 25.13 -7.47
N TYR A 57 33.43 24.43 -6.62
CA TYR A 57 32.94 23.23 -5.94
C TYR A 57 31.72 23.54 -5.07
N LYS A 58 31.74 24.66 -4.33
CA LYS A 58 30.61 25.11 -3.53
C LYS A 58 29.38 25.39 -4.40
N MET A 59 29.53 26.13 -5.50
CA MET A 59 28.42 26.44 -6.41
C MET A 59 27.82 25.16 -7.03
N ILE A 60 28.65 24.19 -7.40
CA ILE A 60 28.18 22.91 -7.93
C ILE A 60 27.40 22.15 -6.85
N VAL A 61 27.93 22.04 -5.64
CA VAL A 61 27.26 21.38 -4.51
C VAL A 61 25.94 22.07 -4.19
N ASP A 62 25.93 23.40 -4.04
CA ASP A 62 24.73 24.20 -3.77
C ASP A 62 23.66 23.95 -4.86
N ALA A 63 24.05 23.90 -6.13
CA ALA A 63 23.13 23.60 -7.24
C ALA A 63 22.53 22.19 -7.15
N TYR A 64 23.34 21.18 -6.81
CA TYR A 64 22.85 19.81 -6.59
C TYR A 64 21.96 19.71 -5.35
N GLU A 65 22.26 20.44 -4.28
CA GLU A 65 21.44 20.49 -3.07
C GLU A 65 20.07 21.12 -3.34
N VAL A 66 20.03 22.25 -4.05
CA VAL A 66 18.77 22.86 -4.51
C VAL A 66 18.00 21.87 -5.38
N LYS A 67 18.67 21.22 -6.35
CA LYS A 67 17.98 20.26 -7.22
C LYS A 67 17.45 19.04 -6.47
N LYS A 68 18.18 18.56 -5.46
CA LYS A 68 17.72 17.50 -4.57
C LYS A 68 16.49 17.92 -3.78
N GLN A 69 16.46 19.16 -3.26
CA GLN A 69 15.30 19.70 -2.55
C GLN A 69 14.07 19.80 -3.47
N GLU A 70 14.22 20.31 -4.68
CA GLU A 70 13.15 20.35 -5.69
C GLU A 70 12.60 18.94 -5.99
N LEU A 71 13.48 17.95 -6.21
CA LEU A 71 13.06 16.57 -6.46
C LEU A 71 12.34 15.95 -5.27
N MET A 72 12.78 16.22 -4.04
CA MET A 72 12.09 15.74 -2.84
C MET A 72 10.70 16.37 -2.70
N GLN A 73 10.57 17.67 -3.02
CA GLN A 73 9.29 18.38 -3.00
C GLN A 73 8.34 17.83 -4.08
N GLU A 74 8.80 17.70 -5.33
CA GLU A 74 8.00 17.16 -6.43
C GLU A 74 7.56 15.72 -6.14
N ASN A 75 8.44 14.89 -5.56
CA ASN A 75 8.06 13.54 -5.14
C ASN A 75 6.98 13.55 -4.05
N ALA A 76 7.06 14.47 -3.08
CA ALA A 76 6.05 14.63 -2.05
C ALA A 76 4.70 15.07 -2.65
N ASP A 77 4.71 16.01 -3.59
CA ASP A 77 3.52 16.50 -4.28
C ASP A 77 2.88 15.39 -5.14
N LEU A 78 3.69 14.59 -5.85
CA LEU A 78 3.22 13.43 -6.60
C LEU A 78 2.58 12.37 -5.69
N ARG A 79 3.17 12.10 -4.52
CA ARG A 79 2.58 11.19 -3.53
C ARG A 79 1.27 11.73 -2.97
N ALA A 80 1.16 13.03 -2.75
CA ALA A 80 -0.08 13.66 -2.31
C ALA A 80 -1.17 13.56 -3.38
N LEU A 81 -0.83 13.85 -4.64
CA LEU A 81 -1.75 13.71 -5.77
C LEU A 81 -2.24 12.26 -5.94
N LEU A 82 -1.32 11.29 -5.86
CA LEU A 82 -1.68 9.87 -5.95
C LEU A 82 -2.67 9.45 -4.85
N ARG A 83 -2.47 9.92 -3.61
CA ARG A 83 -3.39 9.68 -2.49
C ARG A 83 -4.76 10.31 -2.74
N SER A 84 -4.81 11.53 -3.30
CA SER A 84 -6.07 12.17 -3.70
C SER A 84 -6.81 11.31 -4.73
N MET A 85 -6.15 10.90 -5.80
CA MET A 85 -6.77 10.08 -6.85
C MET A 85 -7.27 8.74 -6.32
N GLN A 86 -6.54 8.10 -5.41
CA GLN A 86 -6.98 6.86 -4.77
C GLN A 86 -8.21 7.06 -3.89
N MET A 87 -8.30 8.19 -3.18
CA MET A 87 -9.48 8.56 -2.40
C MET A 87 -10.68 8.78 -3.31
N ASP A 88 -10.50 9.51 -4.42
CA ASP A 88 -11.56 9.76 -5.41
C ASP A 88 -12.06 8.45 -6.04
N MET A 89 -11.15 7.55 -6.43
CA MET A 89 -11.50 6.22 -6.96
C MET A 89 -12.25 5.38 -5.92
N ARG A 90 -11.84 5.44 -4.66
CA ARG A 90 -12.51 4.71 -3.57
C ARG A 90 -13.90 5.29 -3.33
N GLU A 91 -14.05 6.61 -3.31
CA GLU A 91 -15.35 7.27 -3.18
C GLU A 91 -16.27 6.90 -4.35
N PHE A 92 -15.75 6.89 -5.58
CA PHE A 92 -16.49 6.47 -6.76
C PHE A 92 -16.97 5.01 -6.68
N LEU A 93 -16.11 4.08 -6.25
CA LEU A 93 -16.45 2.66 -6.12
C LEU A 93 -17.38 2.35 -4.94
N ASN A 94 -17.28 3.13 -3.85
CA ASN A 94 -18.08 2.95 -2.64
C ASN A 94 -19.38 3.77 -2.65
N ALA A 95 -19.54 4.69 -3.60
CA ALA A 95 -20.80 5.37 -3.79
C ALA A 95 -21.88 4.31 -4.09
N PRO A 96 -23.01 4.30 -3.35
CA PRO A 96 -24.09 3.36 -3.59
C PRO A 96 -24.69 3.68 -4.96
N ASN A 97 -24.23 2.96 -5.98
CA ASN A 97 -24.66 3.04 -7.37
C ASN A 97 -25.04 4.45 -7.84
N GLY A 98 -24.05 5.32 -8.03
CA GLY A 98 -24.10 6.42 -9.01
C GLY A 98 -25.25 7.43 -8.95
N SER A 99 -25.92 7.63 -7.80
CA SER A 99 -26.93 8.69 -7.68
C SER A 99 -26.44 9.83 -6.77
N SER A 100 -26.16 10.96 -7.40
CA SER A 100 -26.11 12.27 -6.76
C SER A 100 -27.54 12.69 -6.38
N GLN A 101 -28.04 12.24 -5.23
CA GLN A 101 -29.26 12.80 -4.62
C GLN A 101 -29.11 12.85 -3.08
N PRO A 102 -29.42 13.98 -2.44
CA PRO A 102 -29.33 14.11 -0.99
C PRO A 102 -30.63 13.60 -0.38
N THR A 103 -30.62 12.43 0.26
CA THR A 103 -31.71 12.00 1.12
C THR A 103 -31.22 11.59 2.50
N VAL A 104 -31.94 12.14 3.48
CA VAL A 104 -31.69 12.15 4.91
C VAL A 104 -31.80 10.76 5.53
N ALA A 105 -30.82 10.45 6.38
CA ALA A 105 -30.80 9.52 7.52
C ALA A 105 -31.19 8.04 7.33
N ALA A 106 -30.25 7.14 7.66
CA ALA A 106 -30.45 6.13 8.72
C ALA A 106 -29.17 5.28 8.95
N ASN A 107 -28.69 5.34 10.19
CA ASN A 107 -27.90 4.36 10.94
C ASN A 107 -27.05 3.28 10.23
N GLY A 108 -25.74 3.34 10.50
CA GLY A 108 -24.81 2.25 10.28
C GLY A 108 -23.38 2.64 10.62
N ARG A 109 -23.04 2.67 11.92
CA ARG A 109 -21.69 2.60 12.51
C ARG A 109 -20.54 3.07 11.60
N LYS A 110 -20.35 4.39 11.51
CA LYS A 110 -19.07 4.98 11.05
C LYS A 110 -18.03 4.78 12.17
N GLU A 111 -17.30 3.67 12.12
CA GLU A 111 -15.91 3.74 12.56
C GLU A 111 -15.19 4.63 11.55
N ALA A 112 -15.17 5.94 11.85
CA ALA A 112 -14.25 6.88 11.26
C ALA A 112 -12.84 6.57 11.79
N GLY A 113 -12.29 5.42 11.38
CA GLY A 113 -10.87 5.19 11.45
C GLY A 113 -10.22 6.04 10.37
N SER A 114 -9.27 6.88 10.76
CA SER A 114 -8.20 7.45 9.91
C SER A 114 -7.93 6.56 8.69
N PRO A 115 -7.66 7.09 7.48
CA PRO A 115 -7.36 6.26 6.31
C PRO A 115 -6.20 5.33 6.66
N GLN A 116 -6.56 4.11 7.05
CA GLN A 116 -5.61 3.11 7.44
C GLN A 116 -4.92 2.73 6.14
N SER A 117 -3.58 2.84 6.13
CA SER A 117 -2.74 2.30 5.06
C SER A 117 -3.35 0.96 4.62
N PRO A 118 -3.48 0.66 3.32
CA PRO A 118 -4.15 -0.56 2.81
C PRO A 118 -3.65 -1.87 3.44
N LEU A 119 -2.52 -1.81 4.15
CA LEU A 119 -1.79 -2.89 4.80
C LEU A 119 -1.77 -2.81 6.33
N GLY A 120 -2.48 -1.86 6.95
CA GLY A 120 -2.64 -1.79 8.41
C GLY A 120 -1.45 -1.24 9.20
N GLY A 121 -0.51 -0.55 8.53
CA GLY A 121 0.66 0.06 9.17
C GLY A 121 0.48 1.54 9.56
N LYS A 122 1.32 2.00 10.50
CA LYS A 122 1.49 3.41 10.88
C LYS A 122 2.15 4.29 9.81
N THR A 123 2.83 3.66 8.85
CA THR A 123 3.46 4.30 7.69
C THR A 123 2.67 3.88 6.45
N ASP A 124 2.29 4.85 5.61
CA ASP A 124 1.61 4.56 4.34
C ASP A 124 2.53 3.74 3.43
N VAL A 125 1.96 2.79 2.67
CA VAL A 125 2.76 1.91 1.81
C VAL A 125 3.57 2.71 0.78
N PHE A 126 3.04 3.86 0.36
CA PHE A 126 3.69 4.77 -0.58
C PHE A 126 4.85 5.56 0.06
N ASP A 127 4.96 5.54 1.39
CA ASP A 127 6.04 6.16 2.13
C ASP A 127 7.24 5.24 2.41
N LEU A 128 7.06 3.93 2.19
CA LEU A 128 8.13 2.96 2.35
C LEU A 128 9.04 2.90 1.12
N PRO A 129 10.33 2.55 1.31
CA PRO A 129 11.20 2.13 0.19
C PRO A 129 10.53 1.05 -0.66
N PHE A 130 10.70 1.12 -1.98
CA PHE A 130 9.97 0.28 -2.95
C PHE A 130 9.98 -1.22 -2.62
N HIS A 131 11.13 -1.76 -2.21
CA HIS A 131 11.24 -3.17 -1.85
C HIS A 131 10.38 -3.52 -0.62
N MET A 132 10.37 -2.69 0.42
CA MET A 132 9.56 -2.91 1.61
C MET A 132 8.07 -2.78 1.32
N ALA A 133 7.69 -1.78 0.51
CA ALA A 133 6.30 -1.60 0.07
C ALA A 133 5.81 -2.83 -0.70
N ARG A 134 6.63 -3.34 -1.63
CA ARG A 134 6.36 -4.56 -2.38
C ARG A 134 6.21 -5.77 -1.47
N ASP A 135 7.15 -5.98 -0.54
CA ASP A 135 7.15 -7.14 0.35
C ASP A 135 5.89 -7.16 1.23
N GLN A 136 5.48 -6.01 1.78
CA GLN A 136 4.24 -5.91 2.55
C GLN A 136 3.00 -6.21 1.71
N ILE A 137 2.93 -5.70 0.47
CA ILE A 137 1.82 -6.00 -0.46
C ILE A 137 1.76 -7.50 -0.76
N GLU A 138 2.91 -8.11 -1.04
CA GLU A 138 3.01 -9.54 -1.34
C GLU A 138 2.58 -10.39 -0.15
N GLU A 139 3.03 -10.06 1.07
CA GLU A 139 2.65 -10.76 2.30
C GLU A 139 1.15 -10.63 2.62
N SER A 140 0.59 -9.43 2.46
CA SER A 140 -0.84 -9.20 2.65
C SER A 140 -1.68 -10.00 1.65
N LEU A 141 -1.24 -10.06 0.38
CA LEU A 141 -1.93 -10.85 -0.65
C LEU A 141 -1.86 -12.34 -0.33
N ARG A 142 -0.68 -12.86 0.05
CA ARG A 142 -0.51 -14.26 0.47
C ARG A 142 -1.43 -14.60 1.64
N THR A 143 -1.47 -13.74 2.65
CA THR A 143 -2.31 -13.91 3.85
C THR A 143 -3.80 -13.91 3.49
N LYS A 144 -4.26 -12.94 2.67
CA LYS A 144 -5.65 -12.87 2.21
C LYS A 144 -6.02 -14.09 1.38
N MET A 145 -5.15 -14.55 0.48
CA MET A 145 -5.38 -15.74 -0.34
C MET A 145 -5.47 -17.01 0.52
N ALA A 146 -4.61 -17.15 1.53
CA ALA A 146 -4.67 -18.25 2.49
C ALA A 146 -5.99 -18.25 3.28
N SER A 147 -6.43 -17.08 3.74
CA SER A 147 -7.72 -16.92 4.43
C SER A 147 -8.91 -17.26 3.53
N ILE A 148 -8.90 -16.83 2.27
CA ILE A 148 -9.93 -17.18 1.27
C ILE A 148 -9.97 -18.70 1.06
N LYS A 149 -8.81 -19.34 0.87
CA LYS A 149 -8.72 -20.80 0.68
C LYS A 149 -9.29 -21.54 1.91
N ALA A 150 -8.91 -21.14 3.12
CA ALA A 150 -9.42 -21.74 4.35
C ALA A 150 -10.93 -21.60 4.48
N ARG A 151 -11.48 -20.41 4.20
CA ARG A 151 -12.93 -20.17 4.24
C ARG A 151 -13.67 -20.98 3.17
N MET A 152 -13.08 -21.13 1.98
CA MET A 152 -13.67 -21.92 0.89
C MET A 152 -13.75 -23.41 1.27
N THR A 153 -12.71 -23.96 1.91
CA THR A 153 -12.74 -25.32 2.46
C THR A 153 -13.82 -25.47 3.54
N GLN A 154 -13.91 -24.54 4.48
CA GLN A 154 -14.96 -24.56 5.52
C GLN A 154 -16.37 -24.55 4.92
N LEU A 155 -16.61 -23.74 3.89
CA LEU A 155 -17.91 -23.70 3.20
C LEU A 155 -18.23 -25.01 2.49
N GLN A 156 -17.22 -25.65 1.88
CA GLN A 156 -17.38 -26.94 1.23
C GLN A 156 -17.70 -28.05 2.23
N ASP A 157 -17.04 -28.06 3.39
CA ASP A 157 -17.29 -29.03 4.46
C ASP A 157 -18.68 -28.83 5.08
N ALA A 158 -19.08 -27.58 5.32
CA ALA A 158 -20.42 -27.25 5.80
C ALA A 158 -21.50 -27.67 4.79
N GLN A 159 -21.27 -27.50 3.49
CA GLN A 159 -22.20 -27.93 2.44
C GLN A 159 -22.36 -29.46 2.42
N LYS A 160 -21.25 -30.22 2.49
CA LYS A 160 -21.29 -31.68 2.58
C LYS A 160 -22.02 -32.15 3.85
N GLY A 161 -21.75 -31.50 4.98
CA GLY A 161 -22.45 -31.80 6.22
C GLY A 161 -23.96 -31.58 6.11
N ALA A 162 -24.38 -30.48 5.47
CA ALA A 162 -25.79 -30.19 5.22
C ALA A 162 -26.45 -31.22 4.29
N GLU A 163 -25.75 -31.68 3.25
CA GLU A 163 -26.22 -32.72 2.32
C GLU A 163 -26.48 -34.05 3.05
N VAL A 164 -25.52 -34.50 3.87
CA VAL A 164 -25.68 -35.72 4.69
C VAL A 164 -26.84 -35.60 5.67
N THR A 165 -27.03 -34.44 6.29
CA THR A 165 -28.18 -34.24 7.19
C THR A 165 -29.51 -34.27 6.43
N SER A 166 -29.56 -33.74 5.21
CA SER A 166 -30.76 -33.79 4.36
C SER A 166 -31.12 -35.22 3.99
N GLU A 167 -30.15 -36.02 3.54
CA GLU A 167 -30.36 -37.44 3.21
C GLU A 167 -30.86 -38.23 4.43
N ALA A 168 -30.31 -37.96 5.62
CA ALA A 168 -30.77 -38.59 6.85
C ALA A 168 -32.22 -38.24 7.18
N THR A 169 -32.61 -36.97 7.05
CA THR A 169 -34.00 -36.53 7.29
C THR A 169 -34.98 -37.09 6.26
N GLU A 170 -34.57 -37.21 5.00
CA GLU A 170 -35.41 -37.81 3.95
C GLU A 170 -35.65 -39.30 4.24
N ARG A 171 -34.61 -40.03 4.62
CA ARG A 171 -34.72 -41.44 5.00
C ARG A 171 -35.57 -41.67 6.25
N GLU A 172 -35.55 -40.74 7.21
CA GLU A 172 -36.43 -40.78 8.38
C GLU A 172 -37.90 -40.69 7.97
N LEU A 173 -38.25 -39.72 7.11
CA LEU A 173 -39.63 -39.57 6.59
C LEU A 173 -40.09 -40.81 5.80
N GLU A 174 -39.22 -41.43 5.00
CA GLU A 174 -39.53 -42.68 4.30
C GLU A 174 -39.85 -43.82 5.28
N LEU A 175 -39.07 -43.96 6.35
CA LEU A 175 -39.30 -44.98 7.37
C LEU A 175 -40.59 -44.73 8.17
N GLU A 176 -40.91 -43.46 8.45
CA GLU A 176 -42.19 -43.10 9.07
C GLU A 176 -43.38 -43.49 8.18
N ALA A 177 -43.29 -43.24 6.88
CA ALA A 177 -44.33 -43.64 5.93
C ALA A 177 -44.52 -45.17 5.90
N GLN A 178 -43.43 -45.93 5.85
CA GLN A 178 -43.48 -47.40 5.91
C GLN A 178 -44.09 -47.91 7.22
N LEU A 179 -43.79 -47.27 8.35
CA LEU A 179 -44.39 -47.62 9.64
C LEU A 179 -45.90 -47.39 9.67
N VAL A 180 -46.37 -46.29 9.07
CA VAL A 180 -47.81 -46.00 8.95
C VAL A 180 -48.50 -47.06 8.11
N GLU A 181 -47.91 -47.44 6.97
CA GLU A 181 -48.43 -48.51 6.12
C GLU A 181 -48.50 -49.85 6.86
N ALA A 182 -47.41 -50.25 7.52
CA ALA A 182 -47.36 -51.49 8.29
C ALA A 182 -48.43 -51.52 9.41
N ARG A 183 -48.66 -50.39 10.09
CA ARG A 183 -49.72 -50.27 11.10
C ARG A 183 -51.12 -50.43 10.48
N SER A 184 -51.36 -49.86 9.32
CA SER A 184 -52.63 -50.02 8.59
C SER A 184 -52.89 -51.49 8.25
N ILE A 185 -51.87 -52.19 7.72
CA ILE A 185 -51.97 -53.62 7.40
C ILE A 185 -52.30 -54.44 8.64
N ILE A 186 -51.59 -54.22 9.76
CA ILE A 186 -51.84 -54.93 11.02
C ILE A 186 -53.26 -54.67 11.52
N GLN A 187 -53.73 -53.41 11.44
CA GLN A 187 -55.08 -53.04 11.87
C GLN A 187 -56.16 -53.75 11.02
N GLU A 188 -55.95 -53.81 9.70
CA GLU A 188 -56.83 -54.56 8.80
C GLU A 188 -56.84 -56.05 9.15
N GLN A 189 -55.66 -56.66 9.32
CA GLN A 189 -55.53 -58.06 9.72
C GLN A 189 -56.25 -58.35 11.05
N ALA A 190 -56.08 -57.49 12.06
CA ALA A 190 -56.78 -57.61 13.33
C ALA A 190 -58.31 -57.49 13.19
N SER A 191 -58.79 -56.58 12.33
CA SER A 191 -60.22 -56.43 12.03
C SER A 191 -60.79 -57.68 11.38
N ILE A 192 -60.07 -58.27 10.42
CA ILE A 192 -60.45 -59.54 9.78
C ILE A 192 -60.52 -60.64 10.84
N MET A 193 -59.49 -60.81 11.67
CA MET A 193 -59.47 -61.82 12.74
C MET A 193 -60.66 -61.66 13.70
N SER A 194 -60.96 -60.44 14.16
CA SER A 194 -62.10 -60.17 15.04
C SER A 194 -63.46 -60.57 14.44
N LYS A 195 -63.65 -60.35 13.13
CA LYS A 195 -64.86 -60.79 12.40
C LYS A 195 -64.99 -62.31 12.33
N HIS A 196 -63.88 -63.04 12.37
CA HIS A 196 -63.90 -64.51 12.37
C HIS A 196 -64.15 -65.08 13.78
N PHE A 197 -63.57 -64.50 14.83
CA PHE A 197 -63.83 -64.92 16.22
C PHE A 197 -65.25 -64.60 16.71
N THR A 198 -65.85 -63.48 16.30
CA THR A 198 -67.24 -63.13 16.66
C THR A 198 -68.30 -64.02 15.99
N LYS A 199 -67.94 -64.76 14.93
CA LYS A 199 -68.80 -65.78 14.31
C LYS A 199 -68.69 -67.16 14.98
N SER A 200 -67.63 -67.44 15.71
CA SER A 200 -67.42 -68.74 16.38
C SER A 200 -68.02 -68.82 17.80
N ASP A 201 -68.39 -67.70 18.43
CA ASP A 201 -68.92 -67.67 19.81
C ASP A 201 -70.45 -67.79 19.91
N LYS A 202 -71.08 -68.66 19.11
CA LYS A 202 -72.40 -69.22 19.45
C LYS A 202 -72.17 -70.51 20.27
N PRO A 203 -72.73 -70.65 21.48
CA PRO A 203 -72.47 -71.81 22.33
C PRO A 203 -73.27 -73.00 21.80
N SER A 204 -72.70 -73.76 20.87
CA SER A 204 -73.14 -75.14 20.62
C SER A 204 -72.22 -76.05 21.41
N GLY A 205 -72.65 -76.37 22.63
CA GLY A 205 -71.96 -77.35 23.44
C GLY A 205 -71.84 -78.69 22.71
N ARG A 206 -70.68 -79.35 22.83
CA ARG A 206 -70.51 -80.79 23.04
C ARG A 206 -69.01 -81.13 23.05
N ARG A 207 -68.53 -81.48 24.24
CA ARG A 207 -67.46 -82.44 24.58
C ARG A 207 -66.48 -82.82 23.46
N HIS A 208 -65.19 -82.56 23.68
CA HIS A 208 -64.22 -83.66 23.71
C HIS A 208 -63.02 -83.34 24.60
N SER A 209 -62.82 -84.24 25.55
CA SER A 209 -61.61 -84.45 26.32
C SER A 209 -60.44 -84.84 25.42
N SER A 210 -59.22 -84.58 25.92
CA SER A 210 -58.12 -85.55 26.03
C SER A 210 -56.78 -85.04 25.47
N LEU A 211 -55.82 -84.88 26.39
CA LEU A 211 -54.36 -85.12 26.24
C LEU A 211 -53.58 -84.12 25.33
N ASP A 212 -52.36 -83.70 25.60
CA ASP A 212 -51.30 -84.29 26.43
C ASP A 212 -50.28 -83.22 26.84
N SER A 213 -49.50 -83.60 27.85
CA SER A 213 -48.40 -82.88 28.49
C SER A 213 -47.15 -82.69 27.60
N GLU A 214 -46.24 -81.84 28.11
CA GLU A 214 -44.77 -81.91 27.95
C GLU A 214 -44.14 -81.45 26.62
N ARG A 215 -43.41 -80.32 26.64
CA ARG A 215 -41.94 -80.33 26.84
C ARG A 215 -41.30 -78.94 26.87
N GLU A 216 -40.55 -78.77 27.94
CA GLU A 216 -39.38 -77.93 28.20
C GLU A 216 -38.30 -78.00 27.10
N ALA A 217 -37.67 -76.85 26.78
CA ALA A 217 -36.21 -76.68 26.66
C ALA A 217 -35.84 -75.31 26.05
N SER A 218 -35.33 -74.44 26.92
CA SER A 218 -34.04 -73.74 26.88
C SER A 218 -33.34 -73.33 25.56
N ALA A 219 -32.55 -72.25 25.75
CA ALA A 219 -31.26 -71.92 25.12
C ALA A 219 -31.34 -71.00 23.88
N GLU A 220 -30.49 -70.00 23.67
CA GLU A 220 -29.38 -69.40 24.41
C GLU A 220 -28.87 -68.20 23.58
N VAL A 221 -28.21 -67.26 24.27
CA VAL A 221 -27.18 -66.29 23.82
C VAL A 221 -27.54 -65.22 22.78
#